data_AF-A0A117QPV3-F1
#
_entry.id   AF-A0A117QPV3-F1
#
_cell.length_a   1.000
_cell.length_b   1.000
_cell.length_c   1.000
_cell.angle_alpha   90.00
_cell.angle_beta   90.00
_cell.angle_gamma   90.00
#
_symmetry.space_group_name_H-M   'P 1'
#
loop_
_entity.id
_entity.type
_entity.pdbx_description
1 polymer ?
#
loop_
_entity_poly.entity_id
_entity_poly.type
_entity_poly.pdbx_seq_one_letter_code
_entity_poly.pdbx_strand_id
1 'polypeptide(L)'
;MHVNRTRRAHRGAAALGLSVAALAAGVTTAAGPAAAGPRTAPAPAPACSAAYRIEQKLSTGTTWRMCWRYEAKSGLVLEDVSYQPPGEPKPIKVLNSAKIAQIHVPYDDGTNEYNDVTDYNFGSGLVNLAPAECPGGTIKTVKVPEAFDPAHPNVKGLCTTTRSRGHAYRMQADTGNKVYQAQGKDLLVYTVNKVGWYEYMTEWRFSDDGTLNMNVGATGSLSPFDYDAGDGRGWPIGKGAHSYATSHSHNVFWRLDFGLDGSSKTKVEQYDSKVSAPASGQQGPTAKTTRTAVTKELAGDAATMRWWRVVSTAGKNKDGHARSYELVPGATTKYSGRPFTKHDLYVTEYNKCEQYASNNPLNCGTGHGKSVDKWVNGQTLTHPVLWMNVGFHHIARDEDQQPMPVHWQGFSLAPRDVTAMNPLTPAALANQNGQVEPR
;
A
#
# COMPACT_ATOMS: atom_id res chain seq x y z
N MET A 1 57.90 -19.65 28.91
CA MET A 1 57.77 -20.88 29.71
C MET A 1 56.73 -21.78 29.06
N HIS A 2 57.12 -23.04 28.84
CA HIS A 2 56.34 -24.22 28.43
C HIS A 2 55.47 -24.21 27.17
N VAL A 3 56.13 -24.60 26.08
CA VAL A 3 55.67 -25.51 25.03
C VAL A 3 55.03 -26.78 25.63
N ASN A 4 53.93 -27.27 25.05
CA ASN A 4 53.75 -28.72 24.89
C ASN A 4 52.96 -29.09 23.62
N ARG A 5 53.60 -29.95 22.81
CA ARG A 5 53.11 -30.62 21.59
C ARG A 5 52.81 -32.08 21.94
N THR A 6 51.78 -32.67 21.33
CA THR A 6 51.70 -34.10 20.91
C THR A 6 50.47 -34.25 19.99
N ARG A 7 50.58 -34.40 18.65
CA ARG A 7 50.87 -35.58 17.76
C ARG A 7 49.91 -36.78 17.97
N ARG A 8 49.02 -37.05 16.99
CA ARG A 8 49.02 -38.17 15.96
C ARG A 8 48.77 -39.57 16.56
N ALA A 9 48.09 -40.56 15.98
CA ALA A 9 47.41 -40.90 14.72
C ALA A 9 46.58 -42.20 15.04
N HIS A 10 45.65 -42.79 14.27
CA HIS A 10 45.82 -43.48 12.98
C HIS A 10 44.53 -44.30 12.64
N ARG A 11 44.22 -44.43 11.33
CA ARG A 11 43.68 -45.60 10.57
C ARG A 11 42.27 -46.14 10.93
N GLY A 12 41.41 -46.60 10.02
CA GLY A 12 41.45 -46.90 8.58
C GLY A 12 40.29 -47.87 8.21
N ALA A 13 40.02 -48.01 6.90
CA ALA A 13 39.09 -48.94 6.21
C ALA A 13 37.57 -48.60 6.30
N ALA A 14 36.78 -48.34 5.23
CA ALA A 14 36.62 -48.85 3.87
C ALA A 14 35.87 -50.20 3.75
N ALA A 15 34.64 -50.16 3.20
CA ALA A 15 34.04 -51.03 2.15
C ALA A 15 32.49 -50.96 2.21
N LEU A 16 31.82 -50.51 1.13
CA LEU A 16 30.97 -51.33 0.22
C LEU A 16 29.98 -52.24 0.97
N GLY A 17 28.66 -52.15 0.82
CA GLY A 17 27.82 -51.83 -0.33
C GLY A 17 26.77 -52.94 -0.42
N LEU A 18 25.50 -52.64 -0.72
CA LEU A 18 24.57 -53.48 -1.49
C LEU A 18 23.14 -52.92 -1.41
N SER A 19 22.65 -52.55 -2.58
CA SER A 19 21.27 -52.30 -2.96
C SER A 19 20.48 -53.62 -2.99
N VAL A 20 19.21 -53.58 -2.56
CA VAL A 20 18.19 -54.55 -2.97
C VAL A 20 16.90 -53.81 -3.28
N ALA A 21 16.53 -53.82 -4.55
CA ALA A 21 15.18 -53.52 -5.02
C ALA A 21 14.32 -54.77 -4.85
N ALA A 22 13.07 -54.59 -4.42
CA ALA A 22 12.04 -55.63 -4.51
C ALA A 22 10.73 -55.01 -4.99
N LEU A 23 10.36 -55.37 -6.22
CA LEU A 23 9.03 -55.23 -6.79
C LEU A 23 8.11 -56.30 -6.18
N ALA A 24 6.89 -55.92 -5.81
CA ALA A 24 5.79 -56.85 -5.64
C ALA A 24 4.54 -56.24 -6.29
N ALA A 25 3.95 -56.99 -7.23
CA ALA A 25 2.75 -56.63 -7.96
C ALA A 25 1.54 -57.38 -7.41
N GLY A 26 0.41 -56.65 -7.35
CA GLY A 26 -0.93 -57.18 -7.65
C GLY A 26 -1.79 -57.65 -6.48
N VAL A 27 -2.87 -56.91 -6.20
CA VAL A 27 -4.25 -57.44 -6.22
C VAL A 27 -5.19 -56.30 -6.62
N THR A 28 -5.96 -56.51 -7.69
CA THR A 28 -7.03 -55.64 -8.18
C THR A 28 -8.36 -55.99 -7.50
N THR A 29 -8.94 -55.06 -6.75
CA THR A 29 -10.37 -55.08 -6.38
C THR A 29 -11.05 -53.90 -7.03
N ALA A 30 -12.00 -54.18 -7.92
CA ALA A 30 -12.83 -53.19 -8.60
C ALA A 30 -13.73 -52.47 -7.58
N ALA A 31 -13.53 -51.16 -7.45
CA ALA A 31 -14.50 -50.24 -6.87
C ALA A 31 -14.97 -49.32 -8.01
N GLY A 32 -16.28 -49.30 -8.26
CA GLY A 32 -16.88 -48.46 -9.31
C GLY A 32 -16.58 -46.97 -9.07
N PRO A 33 -16.63 -46.12 -10.11
CA PRO A 33 -16.33 -44.71 -9.95
C PRO A 33 -17.43 -44.06 -9.12
N ALA A 34 -17.13 -43.76 -7.85
CA ALA A 34 -17.87 -42.77 -7.10
C ALA A 34 -17.73 -41.44 -7.84
N ALA A 35 -18.85 -40.91 -8.34
CA ALA A 35 -18.89 -39.61 -8.97
C ALA A 35 -18.40 -38.55 -7.98
N ALA A 36 -17.15 -38.12 -8.16
CA ALA A 36 -16.59 -36.99 -7.44
C ALA A 36 -17.31 -35.73 -7.96
N GLY A 37 -18.26 -35.22 -7.17
CA GLY A 37 -18.77 -33.88 -7.38
C GLY A 37 -17.62 -32.87 -7.44
N PRO A 38 -17.75 -31.77 -8.18
CA PRO A 38 -16.66 -30.83 -8.39
C PRO A 38 -16.17 -30.28 -7.04
N ARG A 39 -15.01 -30.78 -6.59
CA ARG A 39 -14.24 -30.12 -5.53
C ARG A 39 -13.81 -28.78 -6.11
N THR A 40 -14.42 -27.71 -5.62
CA THR A 40 -13.90 -26.36 -5.78
C THR A 40 -12.47 -26.36 -5.28
N ALA A 41 -11.51 -26.26 -6.21
CA ALA A 41 -10.11 -26.08 -5.88
C ALA A 41 -10.00 -24.84 -4.96
N PRO A 42 -9.31 -24.94 -3.81
CA PRO A 42 -8.97 -23.78 -3.01
C PRO A 42 -8.29 -22.75 -3.92
N ALA A 43 -8.66 -21.48 -3.76
CA ALA A 43 -7.98 -20.41 -4.47
C ALA A 43 -6.47 -20.50 -4.19
N PRO A 44 -5.61 -20.29 -5.19
CA PRO A 44 -4.17 -20.37 -4.99
C PRO A 44 -3.79 -19.38 -3.88
N ALA A 45 -3.18 -19.91 -2.81
CA ALA A 45 -2.62 -19.09 -1.76
C ALA A 45 -1.55 -18.17 -2.35
N PRO A 46 -1.26 -17.02 -1.71
CA PRO A 46 -0.11 -16.20 -2.06
C PRO A 46 1.15 -17.08 -2.15
N ALA A 47 2.05 -16.81 -3.10
CA ALA A 47 3.19 -17.70 -3.39
C ALA A 47 4.27 -17.73 -2.28
N CYS A 48 4.13 -16.91 -1.23
CA CYS A 48 5.07 -16.84 -0.11
C CYS A 48 4.84 -17.93 0.94
N SER A 49 5.89 -18.21 1.72
CA SER A 49 5.80 -19.14 2.85
C SER A 49 4.94 -18.57 4.00
N ALA A 50 4.47 -19.45 4.89
CA ALA A 50 3.58 -19.07 5.99
C ALA A 50 4.16 -17.97 6.91
N ALA A 51 5.49 -17.86 7.03
CA ALA A 51 6.14 -16.82 7.83
C ALA A 51 5.87 -15.40 7.29
N TYR A 52 5.78 -15.28 5.97
CA TYR A 52 5.61 -14.04 5.22
C TYR A 52 4.16 -13.77 4.79
N ARG A 53 3.23 -14.63 5.21
CA ARG A 53 1.82 -14.49 4.89
C ARG A 53 1.07 -13.75 5.99
N ILE A 54 0.17 -12.85 5.58
CA ILE A 54 -0.86 -12.26 6.42
C ILE A 54 -2.21 -12.71 5.85
N GLU A 55 -3.04 -13.33 6.69
CA GLU A 55 -4.44 -13.62 6.40
C GLU A 55 -5.26 -13.22 7.61
N GLN A 56 -6.20 -12.30 7.42
CA GLN A 56 -7.06 -11.81 8.49
C GLN A 56 -8.50 -11.83 8.03
N LYS A 57 -9.32 -12.64 8.70
CA LYS A 57 -10.77 -12.55 8.64
C LYS A 57 -11.26 -11.53 9.67
N LEU A 58 -11.96 -10.51 9.21
CA LEU A 58 -12.55 -9.46 10.02
C LEU A 58 -13.89 -9.93 10.59
N SER A 59 -14.37 -9.25 11.64
CA SER A 59 -15.62 -9.59 12.33
C SER A 59 -16.86 -9.51 11.42
N THR A 60 -16.79 -8.73 10.35
CA THR A 60 -17.83 -8.62 9.31
C THR A 60 -17.84 -9.78 8.32
N GLY A 61 -16.88 -10.70 8.41
CA GLY A 61 -16.74 -11.86 7.52
C GLY A 61 -15.80 -11.65 6.34
N THR A 62 -15.44 -10.39 6.04
CA THR A 62 -14.42 -10.03 5.05
C THR A 62 -13.08 -10.67 5.40
N THR A 63 -12.37 -11.20 4.41
CA THR A 63 -11.00 -11.70 4.59
C THR A 63 -10.03 -10.98 3.66
N TRP A 64 -8.94 -10.48 4.24
CA TRP A 64 -7.80 -9.93 3.52
C TRP A 64 -6.64 -10.91 3.55
N ARG A 65 -5.92 -11.04 2.43
CA ARG A 65 -4.74 -11.89 2.30
C ARG A 65 -3.64 -11.18 1.53
N MET A 66 -2.40 -11.38 1.96
CA MET A 66 -1.23 -10.81 1.29
C MET A 66 0.03 -11.56 1.73
N CYS A 67 1.08 -11.39 0.94
CA CYS A 67 2.46 -11.59 1.36
C CYS A 67 3.05 -10.27 1.83
N TRP A 68 4.03 -10.34 2.72
CA TRP A 68 4.92 -9.24 3.02
C TRP A 68 6.37 -9.66 2.82
N ARG A 69 7.19 -8.71 2.38
CA ARG A 69 8.65 -8.82 2.43
C ARG A 69 9.22 -7.47 2.84
N TYR A 70 10.52 -7.46 3.09
CA TYR A 70 11.20 -6.28 3.60
C TYR A 70 12.44 -5.95 2.76
N GLU A 71 12.58 -4.70 2.34
CA GLU A 71 13.71 -4.18 1.55
C GLU A 71 14.52 -3.17 2.37
N ALA A 72 15.84 -3.12 2.15
CA ALA A 72 16.71 -2.10 2.76
C ALA A 72 16.30 -0.67 2.43
N LYS A 73 15.71 -0.44 1.25
CA LYS A 73 15.24 0.88 0.78
C LYS A 73 13.79 1.13 1.16
N SER A 74 12.83 0.52 0.45
CA SER A 74 11.40 0.79 0.67
C SER A 74 10.83 0.33 2.02
N GLY A 75 11.57 -0.47 2.80
CA GLY A 75 11.05 -1.09 4.01
C GLY A 75 9.99 -2.14 3.69
N LEU A 76 8.79 -2.00 4.25
CA LEU A 76 7.68 -2.93 4.05
C LEU A 76 7.19 -2.90 2.59
N VAL A 77 7.16 -4.08 1.96
CA VAL A 77 6.51 -4.30 0.67
C VAL A 77 5.41 -5.33 0.84
N LEU A 78 4.21 -5.00 0.36
CA LEU A 78 3.07 -5.91 0.34
C LEU A 78 2.90 -6.48 -1.07
N GLU A 79 2.65 -7.78 -1.16
CA GLU A 79 2.52 -8.51 -2.43
C GLU A 79 1.31 -9.43 -2.40
N ASP A 80 0.80 -9.77 -3.59
CA ASP A 80 -0.35 -10.68 -3.75
C ASP A 80 -1.56 -10.31 -2.88
N VAL A 81 -1.86 -9.00 -2.80
CA VAL A 81 -2.95 -8.48 -1.98
C VAL A 81 -4.29 -8.90 -2.60
N SER A 82 -5.13 -9.56 -1.82
CA SER A 82 -6.46 -9.99 -2.23
C SER A 82 -7.52 -9.74 -1.17
N TYR A 83 -8.71 -9.44 -1.68
CA TYR A 83 -9.90 -9.08 -0.94
C TYR A 83 -10.97 -10.14 -1.13
N GLN A 84 -11.61 -10.60 -0.07
CA GLN A 84 -12.75 -11.49 -0.14
C GLN A 84 -13.87 -10.99 0.77
N PRO A 85 -14.90 -10.31 0.23
CA PRO A 85 -16.05 -9.93 1.03
C PRO A 85 -16.90 -11.16 1.43
N PRO A 86 -17.81 -11.00 2.40
CA PRO A 86 -18.76 -12.04 2.76
C PRO A 86 -19.57 -12.50 1.55
N GLY A 87 -19.71 -13.81 1.38
CA GLY A 87 -20.51 -14.40 0.31
C GLY A 87 -19.83 -14.46 -1.07
N GLU A 88 -18.61 -13.93 -1.24
CA GLU A 88 -17.82 -14.21 -2.44
C GLU A 88 -17.08 -15.55 -2.33
N PRO A 89 -17.20 -16.46 -3.33
CA PRO A 89 -16.68 -17.82 -3.22
C PRO A 89 -15.15 -17.90 -3.34
N LYS A 90 -14.52 -16.87 -3.93
CA LYS A 90 -13.08 -16.82 -4.17
C LYS A 90 -12.56 -15.42 -3.84
N PRO A 91 -11.29 -15.31 -3.37
CA PRO A 91 -10.64 -14.02 -3.22
C PRO A 91 -10.47 -13.33 -4.57
N ILE A 92 -10.63 -12.02 -4.57
CA ILE A 92 -10.40 -11.12 -5.70
C ILE A 92 -9.01 -10.54 -5.51
N LYS A 93 -8.07 -10.86 -6.42
CA LYS A 93 -6.74 -10.23 -6.40
C LYS A 93 -6.87 -8.74 -6.72
N VAL A 94 -6.18 -7.88 -5.99
CA VAL A 94 -6.22 -6.41 -6.14
C VAL A 94 -4.87 -5.89 -6.60
N LEU A 95 -3.82 -6.09 -5.80
CA LEU A 95 -2.46 -5.62 -6.09
C LEU A 95 -1.52 -6.80 -6.24
N ASN A 96 -0.65 -6.75 -7.25
CA ASN A 96 0.53 -7.61 -7.33
C ASN A 96 1.56 -7.16 -6.30
N SER A 97 1.83 -5.85 -6.22
CA SER A 97 2.72 -5.28 -5.22
C SER A 97 2.39 -3.83 -4.88
N ALA A 98 2.73 -3.41 -3.67
CA ALA A 98 2.62 -2.04 -3.20
C ALA A 98 3.75 -1.71 -2.21
N LYS A 99 4.37 -0.54 -2.38
CA LYS A 99 5.45 -0.06 -1.50
C LYS A 99 5.60 1.45 -1.51
N ILE A 100 6.30 1.98 -0.51
CA ILE A 100 6.87 3.33 -0.57
C ILE A 100 7.97 3.36 -1.61
N ALA A 101 7.89 4.31 -2.53
CA ALA A 101 8.79 4.48 -3.66
C ALA A 101 9.80 5.61 -3.47
N GLN A 102 9.47 6.62 -2.65
CA GLN A 102 10.38 7.69 -2.24
C GLN A 102 9.77 8.46 -1.06
N ILE A 103 10.63 9.05 -0.22
CA ILE A 103 10.28 10.17 0.66
C ILE A 103 11.31 11.25 0.35
N HIS A 104 10.86 12.34 -0.28
CA HIS A 104 11.72 13.44 -0.71
C HIS A 104 11.51 14.66 0.18
N VAL A 105 12.58 15.07 0.86
CA VAL A 105 12.57 16.09 1.93
C VAL A 105 13.47 17.28 1.59
N PRO A 106 12.98 18.25 0.79
CA PRO A 106 13.68 19.50 0.53
C PRO A 106 13.42 20.50 1.66
N TYR A 107 14.49 21.16 2.13
CA TYR A 107 14.41 22.30 3.04
C TYR A 107 14.24 23.60 2.27
N ASP A 108 13.45 24.53 2.82
CA ASP A 108 13.07 25.77 2.13
C ASP A 108 14.23 26.77 2.02
N ASP A 109 15.31 26.57 2.77
CA ASP A 109 16.54 27.32 2.65
C ASP A 109 17.41 26.87 1.46
N GLY A 110 17.09 25.73 0.85
CA GLY A 110 17.80 25.13 -0.26
C GLY A 110 19.15 24.51 0.12
N THR A 111 19.51 24.45 1.40
CA THR A 111 20.81 23.90 1.84
C THR A 111 20.80 22.38 1.82
N ASN A 112 19.66 21.78 2.20
CA ASN A 112 19.50 20.33 2.33
C ASN A 112 18.32 19.83 1.49
N GLU A 113 18.53 18.69 0.83
CA GLU A 113 17.51 17.95 0.10
C GLU A 113 17.80 16.45 0.22
N TYR A 114 16.87 15.71 0.81
CA TYR A 114 17.06 14.29 1.10
C TYR A 114 16.11 13.41 0.28
N ASN A 115 16.62 12.27 -0.20
CA ASN A 115 15.80 11.17 -0.71
C ASN A 115 15.93 9.98 0.23
N ASP A 116 15.15 9.95 1.31
CA ASP A 116 15.36 9.05 2.44
C ASP A 116 15.34 7.57 2.04
N VAL A 117 14.52 7.22 1.04
CA VAL A 117 14.39 5.84 0.57
C VAL A 117 15.63 5.40 -0.20
N THR A 118 16.13 6.24 -1.09
CA THR A 118 17.19 5.85 -2.02
C THR A 118 18.59 6.15 -1.51
N ASP A 119 18.78 7.28 -0.84
CA ASP A 119 20.09 7.75 -0.35
C ASP A 119 20.41 7.22 1.05
N TYR A 120 19.40 7.07 1.91
CA TYR A 120 19.60 6.70 3.32
C TYR A 120 19.10 5.30 3.66
N ASN A 121 18.69 4.50 2.68
CA ASN A 121 18.18 3.15 2.93
C ASN A 121 17.10 3.13 4.04
N PHE A 122 16.04 3.92 3.86
CA PHE A 122 14.91 4.06 4.81
C PHE A 122 14.50 2.78 5.55
N GLY A 123 14.37 1.65 4.84
CA GLY A 123 14.03 0.35 5.41
C GLY A 123 15.04 -0.16 6.44
N SER A 124 16.32 0.15 6.27
CA SER A 124 17.39 -0.26 7.19
C SER A 124 17.26 0.37 8.59
N GLY A 125 16.48 1.46 8.70
CA GLY A 125 16.13 2.14 9.94
C GLY A 125 14.90 1.58 10.67
N LEU A 126 14.47 0.35 10.40
CA LEU A 126 13.36 -0.27 11.14
C LEU A 126 13.64 -0.30 12.65
N VAL A 127 12.69 0.16 13.47
CA VAL A 127 12.83 0.16 14.93
C VAL A 127 11.99 -0.94 15.60
N ASN A 128 12.39 -1.32 16.82
CA ASN A 128 11.61 -2.26 17.63
C ASN A 128 10.33 -1.59 18.13
N LEU A 129 9.20 -2.29 18.00
CA LEU A 129 7.93 -1.90 18.57
C LEU A 129 7.73 -2.56 19.93
N ALA A 130 7.27 -1.77 20.90
CA ALA A 130 6.74 -2.25 22.16
C ALA A 130 5.34 -2.86 21.96
N PRO A 131 4.92 -3.82 22.82
CA PRO A 131 3.59 -4.42 22.72
C PRO A 131 2.43 -3.41 22.72
N ALA A 132 2.58 -2.30 23.45
CA ALA A 132 1.56 -1.25 23.55
C ALA A 132 1.35 -0.49 22.23
N GLU A 133 2.34 -0.47 21.33
CA GLU A 133 2.21 0.17 20.01
C GLU A 133 1.30 -0.64 19.09
N CYS A 134 1.23 -1.97 19.26
CA CYS A 134 0.43 -2.88 18.44
C CYS A 134 -0.74 -3.49 19.25
N PRO A 135 -1.68 -2.68 19.77
CA PRO A 135 -2.71 -3.15 20.69
C PRO A 135 -3.59 -4.22 20.05
N GLY A 136 -3.75 -5.35 20.74
CA GLY A 136 -4.56 -6.48 20.26
C GLY A 136 -4.00 -7.17 19.00
N GLY A 137 -2.78 -6.84 18.59
CA GLY A 137 -2.13 -7.35 17.40
C GLY A 137 -0.97 -8.29 17.67
N THR A 138 -0.23 -8.58 16.61
CA THR A 138 1.01 -9.34 16.63
C THR A 138 2.14 -8.50 16.07
N ILE A 139 3.29 -8.52 16.74
CA ILE A 139 4.53 -7.90 16.26
C ILE A 139 5.43 -9.02 15.74
N LYS A 140 5.69 -9.05 14.43
CA LYS A 140 6.61 -9.99 13.79
C LYS A 140 8.05 -9.47 13.85
N THR A 141 8.99 -10.39 14.06
CA THR A 141 10.41 -10.12 13.85
C THR A 141 10.72 -10.11 12.36
N VAL A 142 11.36 -9.04 11.92
CA VAL A 142 11.83 -8.82 10.55
C VAL A 142 13.35 -8.94 10.57
N LYS A 143 13.91 -9.76 9.68
CA LYS A 143 15.34 -9.73 9.40
C LYS A 143 15.58 -8.60 8.40
N VAL A 144 16.10 -7.48 8.89
CA VAL A 144 16.32 -6.25 8.12
C VAL A 144 17.56 -6.40 7.24
N PRO A 145 17.43 -6.32 5.91
CA PRO A 145 18.59 -6.27 5.02
C PRO A 145 19.34 -4.95 5.22
N GLU A 146 20.68 -5.00 5.26
CA GLU A 146 21.54 -3.81 5.41
C GLU A 146 21.21 -2.94 6.64
N ALA A 147 20.72 -3.56 7.71
CA ALA A 147 20.36 -2.89 8.97
C ALA A 147 21.46 -1.92 9.45
N PHE A 148 21.06 -0.73 9.92
CA PHE A 148 22.01 0.24 10.48
C PHE A 148 22.79 -0.31 11.68
N ASP A 149 22.18 -1.22 12.45
CA ASP A 149 22.88 -2.07 13.41
C ASP A 149 23.01 -3.50 12.85
N PRO A 150 24.11 -3.81 12.14
CA PRO A 150 24.31 -5.14 11.56
C PRO A 150 24.57 -6.23 12.60
N ALA A 151 24.86 -5.88 13.87
CA ALA A 151 24.97 -6.85 14.95
C ALA A 151 23.58 -7.34 15.43
N HIS A 152 22.54 -6.52 15.25
CA HIS A 152 21.17 -6.83 15.64
C HIS A 152 20.16 -6.67 14.49
N PRO A 153 20.31 -7.41 13.37
CA PRO A 153 19.48 -7.22 12.18
C PRO A 153 18.05 -7.79 12.33
N ASN A 154 17.74 -8.45 13.44
CA ASN A 154 16.42 -9.02 13.71
C ASN A 154 15.61 -8.06 14.59
N VAL A 155 14.70 -7.31 13.97
CA VAL A 155 13.94 -6.24 14.62
C VAL A 155 12.48 -6.63 14.78
N LYS A 156 11.89 -6.47 15.96
CA LYS A 156 10.45 -6.67 16.20
C LYS A 156 9.67 -5.46 15.68
N GLY A 157 9.60 -5.30 14.37
CA GLY A 157 9.17 -4.02 13.75
C GLY A 157 7.90 -4.06 12.90
N LEU A 158 7.26 -5.22 12.70
CA LEU A 158 6.07 -5.34 11.86
C LEU A 158 4.83 -5.65 12.69
N CYS A 159 3.97 -4.65 12.88
CA CYS A 159 2.68 -4.84 13.54
C CYS A 159 1.61 -5.29 12.54
N THR A 160 0.76 -6.22 12.99
CA THR A 160 -0.50 -6.58 12.33
C THR A 160 -1.59 -6.63 13.40
N THR A 161 -2.61 -5.78 13.28
CA THR A 161 -3.73 -5.70 14.24
C THR A 161 -5.05 -5.41 13.54
N THR A 162 -6.15 -5.41 14.28
CA THR A 162 -7.45 -4.96 13.77
C THR A 162 -8.00 -3.79 14.58
N ARG A 163 -8.64 -2.85 13.89
CA ARG A 163 -9.12 -1.59 14.46
C ARG A 163 -10.59 -1.37 14.12
N SER A 164 -11.35 -0.71 15.01
CA SER A 164 -12.68 -0.22 14.65
C SER A 164 -12.55 0.96 13.70
N ARG A 165 -13.40 1.01 12.67
CA ARG A 165 -13.44 2.15 11.72
C ARG A 165 -14.72 2.98 11.83
N GLY A 166 -15.52 2.74 12.86
CA GLY A 166 -16.83 3.37 13.03
C GLY A 166 -17.91 2.67 12.20
N HIS A 167 -18.92 3.40 11.77
CA HIS A 167 -20.02 2.82 11.00
C HIS A 167 -19.56 2.32 9.63
N ALA A 168 -19.86 1.06 9.31
CA ALA A 168 -19.80 0.54 7.95
C ALA A 168 -20.96 1.07 7.10
N TYR A 169 -22.16 1.15 7.71
CA TYR A 169 -23.34 1.80 7.15
C TYR A 169 -24.36 2.08 8.25
N ARG A 170 -25.27 3.02 7.97
CA ARG A 170 -26.51 3.24 8.72
C ARG A 170 -27.60 3.70 7.75
N MET A 171 -28.76 3.07 7.79
CA MET A 171 -29.95 3.42 7.01
C MET A 171 -31.19 3.23 7.88
N GLN A 172 -32.12 4.19 7.86
CA GLN A 172 -33.46 4.01 8.40
C GLN A 172 -34.40 3.73 7.22
N ALA A 173 -35.28 2.75 7.36
CA ALA A 173 -36.33 2.50 6.37
C ALA A 173 -37.27 3.73 6.29
N ASP A 174 -37.83 4.01 5.11
CA ASP A 174 -38.68 5.20 4.89
C ASP A 174 -39.94 5.21 5.76
N THR A 175 -40.44 4.02 6.11
CA THR A 175 -41.52 3.81 7.08
C THR A 175 -41.14 4.21 8.52
N GLY A 176 -39.86 4.45 8.79
CA GLY A 176 -39.31 4.75 10.11
C GLY A 176 -39.21 3.56 11.07
N ASN A 177 -39.81 2.41 10.73
CA ASN A 177 -40.00 1.26 11.63
C ASN A 177 -38.77 0.37 11.82
N LYS A 178 -37.69 0.60 11.06
CA LYS A 178 -36.49 -0.24 11.12
C LYS A 178 -35.23 0.54 10.80
N VAL A 179 -34.16 0.22 11.52
CA VAL A 179 -32.82 0.73 11.26
C VAL A 179 -31.90 -0.43 10.90
N TYR A 180 -31.17 -0.27 9.80
CA TYR A 180 -30.08 -1.14 9.37
C TYR A 180 -28.76 -0.44 9.68
N GLN A 181 -27.93 -1.04 10.53
CA GLN A 181 -26.61 -0.49 10.84
C GLN A 181 -25.60 -1.60 11.13
N ALA A 182 -24.32 -1.29 10.87
CA ALA A 182 -23.21 -2.14 11.25
C ALA A 182 -21.98 -1.28 11.58
N GLN A 183 -21.16 -1.76 12.51
CA GLN A 183 -19.81 -1.23 12.75
C GLN A 183 -18.83 -1.94 11.82
N GLY A 184 -17.93 -1.17 11.23
CA GLY A 184 -16.87 -1.65 10.36
C GLY A 184 -15.58 -1.93 11.11
N LYS A 185 -14.73 -2.73 10.47
CA LYS A 185 -13.43 -3.14 10.96
C LYS A 185 -12.37 -2.94 9.88
N ASP A 186 -11.18 -2.55 10.31
CA ASP A 186 -9.97 -2.54 9.49
C ASP A 186 -9.00 -3.62 9.95
N LEU A 187 -8.29 -4.23 9.01
CA LEU A 187 -6.98 -4.80 9.23
C LEU A 187 -5.93 -3.68 9.07
N LEU A 188 -5.02 -3.57 10.03
CA LEU A 188 -3.93 -2.60 10.05
C LEU A 188 -2.58 -3.34 9.99
N VAL A 189 -1.72 -2.95 9.05
CA VAL A 189 -0.35 -3.45 8.92
C VAL A 189 0.58 -2.25 8.86
N TYR A 190 1.52 -2.13 9.80
CA TYR A 190 2.44 -0.99 9.79
C TYR A 190 3.83 -1.31 10.35
N THR A 191 4.79 -0.47 9.97
CA THR A 191 6.16 -0.43 10.49
C THR A 191 6.54 1.00 10.88
N VAL A 192 7.52 1.16 11.76
CA VAL A 192 8.12 2.46 12.10
C VAL A 192 9.59 2.46 11.69
N ASN A 193 9.99 3.45 10.93
CA ASN A 193 11.33 3.57 10.36
C ASN A 193 11.94 4.91 10.78
N LYS A 194 13.16 4.88 11.30
CA LYS A 194 13.91 6.07 11.72
C LYS A 194 14.96 6.44 10.68
N VAL A 195 14.94 7.70 10.25
CA VAL A 195 15.97 8.29 9.38
C VAL A 195 16.43 9.59 10.02
N GLY A 196 17.65 9.58 10.56
CA GLY A 196 18.14 10.68 11.38
C GLY A 196 17.25 10.95 12.60
N TRP A 197 16.73 12.17 12.70
CA TRP A 197 15.83 12.60 13.78
C TRP A 197 14.34 12.32 13.49
N TYR A 198 13.97 12.05 12.23
CA TYR A 198 12.60 11.74 11.86
C TYR A 198 12.27 10.27 12.10
N GLU A 199 11.00 10.03 12.40
CA GLU A 199 10.38 8.72 12.42
C GLU A 199 9.16 8.72 11.49
N TYR A 200 9.05 7.66 10.69
CA TYR A 200 8.00 7.48 9.70
C TYR A 200 7.22 6.20 9.98
N MET A 201 5.92 6.34 10.21
CA MET A 201 4.98 5.23 10.36
C MET A 201 4.40 4.88 8.99
N THR A 202 4.88 3.80 8.35
CA THR A 202 4.32 3.33 7.08
C THR A 202 3.10 2.46 7.37
N GLU A 203 1.90 2.99 7.11
CA GLU A 203 0.61 2.37 7.47
C GLU A 203 -0.18 1.91 6.24
N TRP A 204 -0.57 0.63 6.24
CA TRP A 204 -1.50 0.04 5.28
C TRP A 204 -2.77 -0.41 6.01
N ARG A 205 -3.92 0.16 5.63
CA ARG A 205 -5.21 -0.11 6.26
C ARG A 205 -6.18 -0.73 5.27
N PHE A 206 -6.63 -1.94 5.56
CA PHE A 206 -7.49 -2.76 4.72
C PHE A 206 -8.88 -2.88 5.36
N SER A 207 -9.84 -2.14 4.82
CA SER A 207 -11.20 -2.05 5.35
C SER A 207 -12.07 -3.22 4.92
N ASP A 208 -13.04 -3.57 5.75
CA ASP A 208 -13.97 -4.65 5.46
C ASP A 208 -14.90 -4.43 4.26
N ASP A 209 -15.09 -3.19 3.82
CA ASP A 209 -15.83 -2.86 2.61
C ASP A 209 -14.99 -2.95 1.33
N GLY A 210 -13.69 -3.24 1.47
CA GLY A 210 -12.76 -3.37 0.35
C GLY A 210 -11.89 -2.15 0.12
N THR A 211 -12.05 -1.06 0.89
CA THR A 211 -11.21 0.14 0.81
C THR A 211 -9.78 -0.14 1.30
N LEU A 212 -8.78 0.37 0.59
CA LEU A 212 -7.39 0.38 1.04
C LEU A 212 -7.00 1.82 1.33
N ASN A 213 -6.37 2.07 2.48
CA ASN A 213 -5.79 3.37 2.80
C ASN A 213 -4.29 3.20 2.99
N MET A 214 -3.53 4.11 2.40
CA MET A 214 -2.09 4.11 2.43
C MET A 214 -1.63 5.42 3.02
N ASN A 215 -0.99 5.37 4.18
CA ASN A 215 -0.57 6.55 4.91
C ASN A 215 0.89 6.45 5.33
N VAL A 216 1.54 7.60 5.42
CA VAL A 216 2.78 7.79 6.15
C VAL A 216 2.53 8.81 7.25
N GLY A 217 2.84 8.41 8.48
CA GLY A 217 2.84 9.30 9.64
C GLY A 217 4.26 9.82 9.89
N ALA A 218 4.50 11.13 9.77
CA ALA A 218 5.77 11.76 10.12
C ALA A 218 5.76 12.24 11.58
N THR A 219 6.77 11.86 12.36
CA THR A 219 6.95 12.18 13.79
C THR A 219 8.46 12.17 14.13
N GLY A 220 8.83 12.01 15.40
CA GLY A 220 10.22 12.05 15.86
C GLY A 220 10.55 13.40 16.48
N SER A 221 11.55 14.10 15.92
CA SER A 221 11.98 15.42 16.39
C SER A 221 12.22 16.35 15.21
N LEU A 222 12.14 17.66 15.43
CA LEU A 222 12.66 18.62 14.45
C LEU A 222 14.17 18.42 14.27
N SER A 223 14.69 18.85 13.11
CA SER A 223 16.13 18.86 12.86
C SER A 223 16.85 19.68 13.94
N PRO A 224 17.87 19.13 14.61
CA PRO A 224 18.61 19.85 15.65
C PRO A 224 19.54 20.95 15.08
N PHE A 225 19.67 21.05 13.75
CA PHE A 225 20.69 21.88 13.10
C PHE A 225 20.14 23.11 12.37
N ASP A 226 18.82 23.25 12.26
CA ASP A 226 18.20 24.22 11.34
C ASP A 226 17.32 25.23 12.12
N TYR A 227 17.94 26.00 13.03
CA TYR A 227 17.27 26.90 13.99
C TYR A 227 17.50 28.41 13.75
N ASP A 228 18.02 28.82 12.59
CA ASP A 228 18.37 30.21 12.26
C ASP A 228 17.53 30.81 11.11
N ALA A 229 16.47 30.13 10.65
CA ALA A 229 15.62 30.54 9.53
C ALA A 229 14.60 31.66 9.86
N GLY A 230 15.06 32.75 10.48
CA GLY A 230 14.26 33.91 10.88
C GLY A 230 13.84 34.84 9.73
N ASP A 231 14.23 34.54 8.49
CA ASP A 231 14.00 35.38 7.30
C ASP A 231 12.71 35.04 6.53
N GLY A 232 11.79 34.31 7.18
CA GLY A 232 10.52 33.87 6.59
C GLY A 232 10.54 32.46 6.01
N ARG A 233 11.70 31.78 6.01
CA ARG A 233 11.83 30.37 5.62
C ARG A 233 11.57 29.40 6.77
N GLY A 234 11.48 29.89 8.01
CA GLY A 234 11.20 29.09 9.19
C GLY A 234 10.09 29.65 10.06
N TRP A 235 9.84 28.98 11.17
CA TRP A 235 8.88 29.40 12.19
C TRP A 235 9.57 29.53 13.55
N PRO A 236 9.30 30.60 14.33
CA PRO A 236 9.88 30.75 15.66
C PRO A 236 9.43 29.62 16.58
N ILE A 237 10.37 29.02 17.28
CA ILE A 237 10.13 27.97 18.27
C ILE A 237 10.88 28.26 19.56
N GLY A 238 10.29 27.80 20.66
CA GLY A 238 10.77 28.06 22.00
C GLY A 238 10.53 29.51 22.45
N LYS A 239 11.14 29.87 23.58
CA LYS A 239 10.88 31.16 24.23
C LYS A 239 11.48 32.31 23.43
N GLY A 240 10.67 33.34 23.18
CA GLY A 240 11.15 34.66 22.75
C GLY A 240 11.58 34.77 21.29
N ALA A 241 11.16 33.84 20.43
CA ALA A 241 11.48 33.85 18.99
C ALA A 241 13.00 34.02 18.72
N HIS A 242 13.83 33.36 19.52
CA HIS A 242 15.29 33.38 19.36
C HIS A 242 15.80 32.24 18.47
N SER A 243 14.94 31.28 18.14
CA SER A 243 15.27 30.12 17.34
C SER A 243 14.13 29.85 16.36
N TYR A 244 14.46 29.55 15.11
CA TYR A 244 13.52 29.40 14.01
C TYR A 244 13.76 28.09 13.27
N ALA A 245 12.85 27.12 13.44
CA ALA A 245 12.95 25.87 12.69
C ALA A 245 12.72 26.12 11.20
N THR A 246 13.67 25.71 10.36
CA THR A 246 13.55 25.79 8.91
C THR A 246 12.38 24.92 8.41
N SER A 247 11.50 25.55 7.64
CA SER A 247 10.39 24.87 6.98
C SER A 247 10.91 23.93 5.90
N HIS A 248 10.18 22.85 5.64
CA HIS A 248 10.58 21.83 4.67
C HIS A 248 9.35 21.09 4.17
N SER A 249 9.48 20.30 3.09
CA SER A 249 8.39 19.47 2.58
C SER A 249 8.66 17.98 2.79
N HIS A 250 7.63 17.16 2.94
CA HIS A 250 7.69 15.70 2.86
C HIS A 250 6.87 15.25 1.65
N ASN A 251 7.54 14.86 0.55
CA ASN A 251 6.89 14.36 -0.65
C ASN A 251 6.98 12.85 -0.68
N VAL A 252 5.90 12.18 -0.32
CA VAL A 252 5.87 10.72 -0.22
C VAL A 252 5.28 10.13 -1.49
N PHE A 253 6.00 9.18 -2.08
CA PHE A 253 5.58 8.45 -3.25
C PHE A 253 5.23 7.00 -2.90
N TRP A 254 4.11 6.51 -3.43
CA TRP A 254 3.76 5.08 -3.40
C TRP A 254 3.80 4.53 -4.82
N ARG A 255 4.36 3.33 -4.99
CA ARG A 255 4.31 2.56 -6.25
C ARG A 255 3.30 1.44 -6.09
N LEU A 256 2.29 1.41 -6.96
CA LEU A 256 1.19 0.44 -6.95
C LEU A 256 1.15 -0.33 -8.27
N ASP A 257 1.35 -1.64 -8.19
CA ASP A 257 1.22 -2.57 -9.31
C ASP A 257 -0.07 -3.37 -9.12
N PHE A 258 -1.06 -3.09 -9.97
CA PHE A 258 -2.36 -3.77 -9.92
C PHE A 258 -2.31 -5.14 -10.58
N GLY A 259 -2.91 -6.11 -9.91
CA GLY A 259 -3.12 -7.48 -10.41
C GLY A 259 -4.60 -7.84 -10.36
N LEU A 260 -5.48 -6.90 -10.75
CA LEU A 260 -6.91 -6.98 -10.51
C LEU A 260 -7.52 -8.22 -11.20
N ASP A 261 -8.25 -9.03 -10.45
CA ASP A 261 -8.78 -10.33 -10.88
C ASP A 261 -7.70 -11.30 -11.41
N GLY A 262 -6.46 -11.16 -10.96
CA GLY A 262 -5.35 -12.03 -11.34
C GLY A 262 -4.69 -11.64 -12.67
N SER A 263 -5.04 -10.49 -13.25
CA SER A 263 -4.44 -9.98 -14.49
C SER A 263 -3.72 -8.67 -14.24
N SER A 264 -2.47 -8.58 -14.70
CA SER A 264 -1.73 -7.32 -14.75
C SER A 264 -2.15 -6.41 -15.91
N LYS A 265 -2.93 -6.94 -16.88
CA LYS A 265 -3.42 -6.18 -18.03
C LYS A 265 -4.64 -5.33 -17.64
N THR A 266 -4.46 -4.36 -16.75
CA THR A 266 -5.53 -3.46 -16.32
C THR A 266 -5.62 -2.22 -17.22
N LYS A 267 -6.73 -1.49 -17.14
CA LYS A 267 -6.93 -0.21 -17.85
C LYS A 267 -7.01 0.92 -16.84
N VAL A 268 -6.57 2.12 -17.23
CA VAL A 268 -6.78 3.33 -16.43
C VAL A 268 -7.77 4.24 -17.15
N GLU A 269 -8.67 4.85 -16.39
CA GLU A 269 -9.64 5.81 -16.93
C GLU A 269 -9.72 7.03 -16.04
N GLN A 270 -9.76 8.19 -16.68
CA GLN A 270 -9.95 9.48 -16.05
C GLN A 270 -11.42 9.89 -16.17
N TYR A 271 -11.94 10.48 -15.11
CA TYR A 271 -13.26 11.06 -15.04
C TYR A 271 -13.11 12.56 -14.78
N ASP A 272 -13.79 13.37 -15.59
CA ASP A 272 -13.84 14.82 -15.46
C ASP A 272 -15.31 15.25 -15.47
N SER A 273 -15.82 15.78 -14.36
CA SER A 273 -17.15 16.38 -14.33
C SER A 273 -17.08 17.89 -14.45
N LYS A 274 -17.88 18.45 -15.35
CA LYS A 274 -18.04 19.91 -15.51
C LYS A 274 -19.46 20.31 -15.12
N VAL A 275 -19.56 21.29 -14.23
CA VAL A 275 -20.83 21.93 -13.86
C VAL A 275 -21.15 23.04 -14.86
N SER A 276 -22.40 23.08 -15.29
CA SER A 276 -22.98 24.12 -16.12
C SER A 276 -24.11 24.81 -15.36
N ALA A 277 -24.26 26.11 -15.59
CA ALA A 277 -25.37 26.88 -15.04
C ALA A 277 -26.74 26.31 -15.47
N PRO A 278 -27.83 26.63 -14.75
CA PRO A 278 -29.18 26.29 -15.19
C PRO A 278 -29.46 26.72 -16.63
N ALA A 279 -30.17 25.88 -17.40
CA ALA A 279 -30.54 26.23 -18.77
C ALA A 279 -31.69 27.25 -18.83
N SER A 280 -32.48 27.38 -17.77
CA SER A 280 -33.55 28.36 -17.60
C SER A 280 -33.75 28.71 -16.13
N GLY A 281 -34.50 29.78 -15.84
CA GLY A 281 -34.61 30.36 -14.49
C GLY A 281 -35.28 29.48 -13.42
N GLN A 282 -35.93 28.37 -13.79
CA GLN A 282 -36.57 27.43 -12.85
C GLN A 282 -35.79 26.10 -12.68
N GLN A 283 -34.70 25.91 -13.42
CA GLN A 283 -33.89 24.69 -13.35
C GLN A 283 -32.71 24.85 -12.39
N GLY A 284 -32.19 23.74 -11.88
CA GLY A 284 -30.91 23.70 -11.18
C GLY A 284 -29.72 23.62 -12.14
N PRO A 285 -28.48 23.83 -11.66
CA PRO A 285 -27.28 23.56 -12.44
C PRO A 285 -27.19 22.06 -12.79
N THR A 286 -26.48 21.74 -13.87
CA THR A 286 -26.25 20.36 -14.30
C THR A 286 -24.77 20.03 -14.27
N ALA A 287 -24.42 18.75 -14.08
CA ALA A 287 -23.04 18.27 -14.19
C ALA A 287 -22.97 17.18 -15.25
N LYS A 288 -22.03 17.29 -16.18
CA LYS A 288 -21.74 16.26 -17.18
C LYS A 288 -20.34 15.70 -16.94
N THR A 289 -20.25 14.37 -16.92
CA THR A 289 -18.99 13.66 -16.71
C THR A 289 -18.48 13.09 -18.03
N THR A 290 -17.23 13.41 -18.37
CA THR A 290 -16.49 12.80 -19.47
C THR A 290 -15.60 11.70 -18.91
N ARG A 291 -15.63 10.52 -19.55
CA ARG A 291 -14.76 9.39 -19.23
C ARG A 291 -13.72 9.25 -20.34
N THR A 292 -12.45 9.34 -19.99
CA THR A 292 -11.33 9.29 -20.93
C THR A 292 -10.48 8.07 -20.61
N ALA A 293 -10.24 7.22 -21.60
CA ALA A 293 -9.30 6.11 -21.45
C ALA A 293 -7.85 6.65 -21.44
N VAL A 294 -7.09 6.32 -20.41
CA VAL A 294 -5.66 6.65 -20.31
C VAL A 294 -4.90 5.51 -20.96
N THR A 295 -4.57 5.66 -22.24
CA THR A 295 -3.95 4.62 -23.08
C THR A 295 -2.44 4.76 -23.20
N LYS A 296 -1.91 5.92 -22.81
CA LYS A 296 -0.49 6.21 -22.73
C LYS A 296 -0.15 6.71 -21.34
N GLU A 297 1.13 6.65 -21.00
CA GLU A 297 1.64 7.16 -19.74
C GLU A 297 1.18 8.59 -19.47
N LEU A 298 0.88 8.87 -18.21
CA LEU A 298 0.24 10.08 -17.77
C LEU A 298 0.98 10.66 -16.58
N ALA A 299 1.16 11.98 -16.57
CA ALA A 299 1.39 12.76 -15.36
C ALA A 299 0.14 13.64 -15.17
N GLY A 300 -0.53 13.51 -14.03
CA GLY A 300 -1.86 14.05 -13.80
C GLY A 300 -2.04 14.62 -12.40
N ASP A 301 -2.93 15.61 -12.30
CA ASP A 301 -3.21 16.34 -11.07
C ASP A 301 -4.66 16.19 -10.67
N ALA A 302 -4.90 15.85 -9.40
CA ALA A 302 -6.22 15.89 -8.82
C ALA A 302 -6.77 17.32 -8.99
N ALA A 303 -8.04 17.41 -9.35
CA ALA A 303 -8.72 18.67 -9.58
C ALA A 303 -10.18 18.54 -9.15
N THR A 304 -10.89 19.66 -9.11
CA THR A 304 -12.33 19.68 -8.81
C THR A 304 -13.07 18.69 -9.69
N MET A 305 -13.70 17.70 -9.07
CA MET A 305 -14.44 16.61 -9.74
C MET A 305 -13.64 15.85 -10.82
N ARG A 306 -12.30 15.78 -10.68
CA ARG A 306 -11.44 14.89 -11.45
C ARG A 306 -10.95 13.74 -10.58
N TRP A 307 -11.02 12.53 -11.11
CA TRP A 307 -10.49 11.33 -10.47
C TRP A 307 -10.15 10.25 -11.50
N TRP A 308 -9.48 9.19 -11.05
CA TRP A 308 -9.10 8.05 -11.88
C TRP A 308 -9.54 6.74 -11.27
N ARG A 309 -9.66 5.72 -12.11
CA ARG A 309 -9.77 4.33 -11.64
C ARG A 309 -8.91 3.38 -12.46
N VAL A 310 -8.51 2.30 -11.80
CA VAL A 310 -7.91 1.12 -12.43
C VAL A 310 -9.00 0.07 -12.62
N VAL A 311 -9.18 -0.39 -13.85
CA VAL A 311 -10.28 -1.26 -14.27
C VAL A 311 -9.75 -2.61 -14.72
N SER A 312 -10.39 -3.67 -14.25
CA SER A 312 -10.12 -5.04 -14.63
C SER A 312 -10.47 -5.28 -16.09
N THR A 313 -9.64 -6.04 -16.79
CA THR A 313 -9.98 -6.61 -18.10
C THR A 313 -10.41 -8.07 -18.01
N ALA A 314 -10.30 -8.68 -16.83
CA ALA A 314 -10.49 -10.11 -16.63
C ALA A 314 -11.77 -10.44 -15.85
N GLY A 315 -12.18 -9.58 -14.91
CA GLY A 315 -13.29 -9.85 -14.00
C GLY A 315 -14.38 -8.78 -13.99
N LYS A 316 -15.59 -9.25 -13.70
CA LYS A 316 -16.81 -8.44 -13.56
C LYS A 316 -17.51 -8.81 -12.26
N ASN A 317 -18.29 -7.89 -11.70
CA ASN A 317 -19.21 -8.21 -10.62
C ASN A 317 -20.43 -8.98 -11.14
N LYS A 318 -21.36 -9.32 -10.23
CA LYS A 318 -22.58 -10.09 -10.54
C LYS A 318 -23.55 -9.35 -11.47
N ASP A 319 -23.41 -8.03 -11.62
CA ASP A 319 -24.22 -7.21 -12.55
C ASP A 319 -23.54 -7.02 -13.91
N GLY A 320 -22.38 -7.65 -14.12
CA GLY A 320 -21.66 -7.57 -15.39
C GLY A 320 -20.83 -6.29 -15.58
N HIS A 321 -20.69 -5.46 -14.54
CA HIS A 321 -19.80 -4.30 -14.54
C HIS A 321 -18.36 -4.75 -14.29
N ALA A 322 -17.40 -4.16 -15.00
CA ALA A 322 -15.98 -4.48 -14.81
C ALA A 322 -15.53 -4.03 -13.41
N ARG A 323 -14.89 -4.94 -12.67
CA ARG A 323 -14.37 -4.60 -11.34
C ARG A 323 -13.31 -3.52 -11.47
N SER A 324 -13.30 -2.58 -10.53
CA SER A 324 -12.32 -1.49 -10.54
C SER A 324 -12.01 -0.97 -9.14
N TYR A 325 -10.94 -0.21 -9.04
CA TYR A 325 -10.61 0.57 -7.86
C TYR A 325 -10.46 2.03 -8.26
N GLU A 326 -11.23 2.88 -7.60
CA GLU A 326 -11.18 4.33 -7.71
C GLU A 326 -10.05 4.88 -6.83
N LEU A 327 -9.25 5.77 -7.41
CA LEU A 327 -8.26 6.54 -6.68
C LEU A 327 -8.94 7.71 -5.99
N VAL A 328 -8.81 7.79 -4.67
CA VAL A 328 -9.32 8.87 -3.84
C VAL A 328 -8.11 9.63 -3.28
N PRO A 329 -7.72 10.77 -3.89
CA PRO A 329 -6.60 11.57 -3.43
C PRO A 329 -6.85 12.08 -2.00
N GLY A 330 -5.80 12.08 -1.17
CA GLY A 330 -5.83 12.79 0.12
C GLY A 330 -5.48 14.27 -0.04
N ALA A 331 -5.46 14.98 1.10
CA ALA A 331 -4.93 16.34 1.14
C ALA A 331 -3.44 16.33 0.79
N THR A 332 -3.04 17.24 -0.09
CA THR A 332 -1.65 17.36 -0.56
C THR A 332 -1.27 18.83 -0.69
N THR A 333 -0.10 19.20 -0.21
CA THR A 333 0.55 20.48 -0.48
C THR A 333 1.70 20.23 -1.45
N LYS A 334 1.43 20.43 -2.74
CA LYS A 334 2.36 20.10 -3.81
C LYS A 334 3.65 20.93 -3.75
N TYR A 335 4.79 20.28 -3.61
CA TYR A 335 6.10 20.91 -3.79
C TYR A 335 6.49 20.89 -5.27
N SER A 336 6.68 22.06 -5.90
CA SER A 336 6.99 22.14 -7.34
C SER A 336 8.47 22.36 -7.67
N GLY A 337 9.38 22.19 -6.70
CA GLY A 337 10.81 22.46 -6.86
C GLY A 337 11.60 21.41 -7.66
N ARG A 338 11.02 20.22 -7.89
CA ARG A 338 11.59 19.17 -8.76
C ARG A 338 10.57 18.70 -9.79
N PRO A 339 10.98 18.34 -11.03
CA PRO A 339 10.04 17.86 -12.04
C PRO A 339 9.19 16.66 -11.62
N PHE A 340 9.75 15.72 -10.84
CA PHE A 340 9.04 14.52 -10.37
C PHE A 340 8.04 14.78 -9.23
N THR A 341 8.05 15.96 -8.60
CA THR A 341 7.11 16.32 -7.53
C THR A 341 5.95 17.18 -8.01
N LYS A 342 5.91 17.55 -9.31
CA LYS A 342 4.94 18.50 -9.86
C LYS A 342 3.52 17.95 -9.98
N HIS A 343 3.36 16.63 -10.01
CA HIS A 343 2.06 15.99 -10.22
C HIS A 343 1.66 15.10 -9.06
N ASP A 344 0.36 14.96 -8.82
CA ASP A 344 -0.21 14.11 -7.77
C ASP A 344 -0.19 12.62 -8.15
N LEU A 345 -0.30 12.33 -9.44
CA LEU A 345 -0.35 10.98 -10.00
C LEU A 345 0.57 10.89 -11.22
N TYR A 346 1.35 9.81 -11.28
CA TYR A 346 1.94 9.33 -12.52
C TYR A 346 1.45 7.92 -12.82
N VAL A 347 1.23 7.62 -14.09
CA VAL A 347 0.91 6.29 -14.60
C VAL A 347 1.97 5.94 -15.63
N THR A 348 2.80 4.95 -15.33
CA THR A 348 3.83 4.45 -16.26
C THR A 348 3.49 3.06 -16.76
N GLU A 349 4.07 2.65 -17.88
CA GLU A 349 4.05 1.24 -18.25
C GLU A 349 4.96 0.46 -17.30
N TYR A 350 4.57 -0.78 -16.94
CA TYR A 350 5.40 -1.61 -16.09
C TYR A 350 6.79 -1.82 -16.69
N ASN A 351 7.80 -1.44 -15.92
CA ASN A 351 9.18 -1.73 -16.20
C ASN A 351 9.85 -2.21 -14.91
N LYS A 352 10.48 -3.39 -14.96
CA LYS A 352 11.16 -3.98 -13.79
C LYS A 352 12.28 -3.07 -13.24
N CYS A 353 12.84 -2.21 -14.06
CA CYS A 353 13.91 -1.28 -13.71
C CYS A 353 13.41 0.01 -13.03
N GLU A 354 12.11 0.29 -13.07
CA GLU A 354 11.48 1.49 -12.52
C GLU A 354 10.88 1.18 -11.15
N GLN A 355 11.68 1.39 -10.10
CA GLN A 355 11.35 0.96 -8.74
C GLN A 355 11.15 2.10 -7.73
N TYR A 356 11.80 3.26 -7.94
CA TYR A 356 11.79 4.39 -7.00
C TYR A 356 11.49 5.70 -7.74
N ALA A 357 10.59 6.53 -7.20
CA ALA A 357 10.02 7.67 -7.93
C ALA A 357 11.05 8.76 -8.30
N SER A 358 12.15 8.85 -7.56
CA SER A 358 13.31 9.69 -7.86
C SER A 358 14.59 8.93 -7.52
N ASN A 359 15.72 9.43 -8.02
CA ASN A 359 17.06 8.92 -7.73
C ASN A 359 17.15 7.38 -7.79
N ASN A 360 16.52 6.79 -8.81
CA ASN A 360 16.40 5.34 -8.96
C ASN A 360 17.80 4.70 -9.11
N PRO A 361 18.28 3.91 -8.13
CA PRO A 361 19.67 3.45 -8.10
C PRO A 361 19.95 2.34 -9.12
N LEU A 362 18.91 1.70 -9.68
CA LEU A 362 19.06 0.61 -10.63
C LEU A 362 19.74 1.07 -11.91
N ASN A 363 20.70 0.28 -12.40
CA ASN A 363 21.32 0.50 -13.70
C ASN A 363 20.39 -0.02 -14.81
N CYS A 364 19.61 0.88 -15.39
CA CYS A 364 18.58 0.57 -16.37
C CYS A 364 19.06 0.69 -17.82
N GLY A 365 20.39 0.81 -18.03
CA GLY A 365 20.99 1.12 -19.34
C GLY A 365 21.15 2.62 -19.59
N THR A 366 21.98 2.94 -20.58
CA THR A 366 22.32 4.33 -20.96
C THR A 366 21.09 5.10 -21.41
N GLY A 367 20.93 6.34 -20.91
CA GLY A 367 19.84 7.24 -21.29
C GLY A 367 18.49 6.93 -20.62
N HIS A 368 18.39 5.85 -19.84
CA HIS A 368 17.19 5.56 -19.09
C HIS A 368 17.01 6.56 -17.94
N GLY A 369 15.82 7.14 -17.83
CA GLY A 369 15.47 8.08 -16.77
C GLY A 369 15.65 7.51 -15.37
N LYS A 370 15.86 8.39 -14.39
CA LYS A 370 16.10 8.05 -12.98
C LYS A 370 14.97 8.48 -12.04
N SER A 371 13.88 8.97 -12.60
CA SER A 371 12.72 9.50 -11.88
C SER A 371 11.46 9.35 -12.72
N VAL A 372 10.31 9.36 -12.06
CA VAL A 372 9.01 9.09 -12.66
C VAL A 372 8.61 10.09 -13.76
N ASP A 373 9.04 11.36 -13.65
CA ASP A 373 8.81 12.36 -14.70
C ASP A 373 9.56 12.05 -16.00
N LYS A 374 10.65 11.29 -15.94
CA LYS A 374 11.41 10.86 -17.13
C LYS A 374 10.86 9.59 -17.75
N TRP A 375 10.13 8.80 -16.97
CA TRP A 375 9.52 7.56 -17.44
C TRP A 375 8.23 7.81 -18.18
N VAL A 376 7.44 8.81 -17.75
CA VAL A 376 6.28 9.29 -18.52
C VAL A 376 6.76 9.97 -19.80
N ASN A 377 6.97 9.15 -20.84
CA ASN A 377 7.53 9.56 -22.12
C ASN A 377 6.61 9.17 -23.30
N GLY A 378 5.38 8.72 -22.97
CA GLY A 378 4.31 8.48 -23.93
C GLY A 378 4.24 7.04 -24.42
N GLN A 379 4.83 6.09 -23.68
CA GLN A 379 4.63 4.66 -23.94
C GLN A 379 3.15 4.29 -23.82
N THR A 380 2.76 3.22 -24.51
CA THR A 380 1.41 2.67 -24.44
C THR A 380 1.26 1.83 -23.17
N LEU A 381 0.14 2.02 -22.47
CA LEU A 381 -0.15 1.29 -21.24
C LEU A 381 -0.81 -0.06 -21.55
N THR A 382 -0.12 -1.15 -21.21
CA THR A 382 -0.66 -2.52 -21.24
C THR A 382 -0.61 -3.19 -19.88
N HIS A 383 0.32 -2.79 -19.01
CA HIS A 383 0.42 -3.13 -17.60
C HIS A 383 0.74 -1.85 -16.83
N PRO A 384 -0.27 -1.01 -16.55
CA PRO A 384 -0.04 0.29 -15.90
C PRO A 384 0.41 0.12 -14.45
N VAL A 385 1.39 0.92 -14.04
CA VAL A 385 1.83 1.11 -12.65
C VAL A 385 1.48 2.52 -12.21
N LEU A 386 0.83 2.64 -11.05
CA LEU A 386 0.47 3.94 -10.47
C LEU A 386 1.55 4.40 -9.51
N TRP A 387 1.92 5.67 -9.59
CA TRP A 387 2.79 6.37 -8.66
C TRP A 387 2.03 7.53 -8.06
N MET A 388 1.66 7.40 -6.79
CA MET A 388 0.93 8.45 -6.07
C MET A 388 1.90 9.32 -5.30
N ASN A 389 1.82 10.64 -5.47
CA ASN A 389 2.59 11.63 -4.75
C ASN A 389 1.65 12.40 -3.81
N VAL A 390 1.95 12.38 -2.52
CA VAL A 390 1.26 13.22 -1.54
C VAL A 390 2.32 14.06 -0.84
N GLY A 391 2.19 15.38 -0.94
CA GLY A 391 3.09 16.34 -0.32
C GLY A 391 2.54 16.89 0.98
N PHE A 392 3.44 17.20 1.92
CA PHE A 392 3.16 17.93 3.16
C PHE A 392 4.22 19.01 3.36
N HIS A 393 3.84 20.28 3.38
CA HIS A 393 4.72 21.40 3.68
C HIS A 393 4.64 21.69 5.17
N HIS A 394 5.75 21.45 5.85
CA HIS A 394 5.87 21.54 7.29
C HIS A 394 6.49 22.89 7.66
N ILE A 395 5.61 23.82 8.00
CA ILE A 395 5.98 25.01 8.78
C ILE A 395 5.78 24.61 10.23
N ALA A 396 6.88 24.37 10.94
CA ALA A 396 6.85 23.84 12.30
C ALA A 396 6.09 24.77 13.24
N ARG A 397 5.50 24.22 14.30
CA ARG A 397 4.92 24.99 15.42
C ARG A 397 5.65 24.62 16.70
N ASP A 398 5.40 25.37 17.77
CA ASP A 398 5.99 25.08 19.08
C ASP A 398 5.65 23.66 19.57
N GLU A 399 4.45 23.16 19.27
CA GLU A 399 4.02 21.82 19.63
C GLU A 399 4.76 20.71 18.87
N ASP A 400 5.42 21.04 17.75
CA ASP A 400 6.11 20.07 16.89
C ASP A 400 7.57 19.83 17.34
N GLN A 401 8.00 20.48 18.43
CA GLN A 401 9.24 20.15 19.13
C GLN A 401 9.21 18.70 19.68
N GLN A 402 10.32 18.25 20.26
CA GLN A 402 10.47 16.85 20.67
C GLN A 402 9.60 16.47 21.90
N PRO A 403 8.78 15.41 21.85
CA PRO A 403 8.45 14.59 20.67
C PRO A 403 7.40 15.24 19.77
N MET A 404 7.64 15.21 18.45
CA MET A 404 6.75 15.80 17.46
C MET A 404 5.44 14.98 17.33
N PRO A 405 4.25 15.59 17.37
CA PRO A 405 3.00 14.91 17.08
C PRO A 405 3.01 14.28 15.68
N VAL A 406 2.27 13.17 15.50
CA VAL A 406 2.22 12.50 14.20
C VAL A 406 1.40 13.33 13.21
N HIS A 407 2.03 13.75 12.10
CA HIS A 407 1.34 14.25 10.93
C HIS A 407 1.08 13.10 9.95
N TRP A 408 -0.18 12.90 9.53
CA TRP A 408 -0.54 11.87 8.56
C TRP A 408 -0.78 12.44 7.16
N GLN A 409 -0.09 11.88 6.18
CA GLN A 409 -0.36 12.11 4.75
C GLN A 409 -0.59 10.77 4.04
N GLY A 410 -1.48 10.76 3.05
CA GLY A 410 -1.87 9.52 2.40
C GLY A 410 -3.00 9.68 1.40
N PHE A 411 -3.52 8.55 0.92
CA PHE A 411 -4.64 8.49 -0.02
C PHE A 411 -5.36 7.15 0.13
N SER A 412 -6.46 6.97 -0.61
CA SER A 412 -7.24 5.72 -0.60
C SER A 412 -7.49 5.15 -1.98
N LEU A 413 -7.69 3.83 -2.02
CA LEU A 413 -8.29 3.13 -3.14
C LEU A 413 -9.67 2.62 -2.69
N ALA A 414 -10.72 3.14 -3.30
CA ALA A 414 -12.09 2.74 -3.03
C ALA A 414 -12.54 1.68 -4.04
N PRO A 415 -13.17 0.57 -3.61
CA PRO A 415 -13.71 -0.41 -4.54
C PRO A 415 -14.84 0.21 -5.35
N ARG A 416 -14.79 0.08 -6.67
CA ARG A 416 -15.84 0.53 -7.59
C ARG A 416 -16.23 -0.61 -8.50
N ASP A 417 -17.49 -1.04 -8.39
CA ASP A 417 -18.00 -2.21 -9.11
C ASP A 417 -17.26 -3.53 -8.77
N VAL A 418 -16.59 -3.64 -7.62
CA VAL A 418 -15.95 -4.89 -7.17
C VAL A 418 -17.01 -5.95 -6.84
N THR A 419 -18.03 -5.53 -6.10
CA THR A 419 -19.27 -6.26 -5.82
C THR A 419 -20.45 -5.56 -6.49
N ALA A 420 -21.58 -6.25 -6.63
CA ALA A 420 -22.82 -5.70 -7.21
C ALA A 420 -23.51 -4.69 -6.28
N MET A 421 -23.49 -4.98 -4.98
CA MET A 421 -23.95 -4.09 -3.93
C MET A 421 -22.83 -3.82 -2.94
N ASN A 422 -23.08 -2.96 -1.95
CA ASN A 422 -22.26 -2.90 -0.75
C ASN A 422 -21.99 -4.34 -0.24
N PRO A 423 -20.72 -4.76 -0.08
CA PRO A 423 -20.37 -6.13 0.32
C PRO A 423 -20.89 -6.51 1.71
N LEU A 424 -21.29 -5.52 2.52
CA LEU A 424 -21.81 -5.69 3.86
C LEU A 424 -23.34 -5.53 3.93
N THR A 425 -24.03 -5.44 2.79
CA THR A 425 -25.50 -5.37 2.72
C THR A 425 -26.12 -6.54 3.52
N PRO A 426 -27.02 -6.27 4.48
CA PRO A 426 -27.66 -7.33 5.24
C PRO A 426 -28.64 -8.11 4.35
N ALA A 427 -28.88 -9.39 4.70
CA ALA A 427 -29.75 -10.28 3.92
C ALA A 427 -31.14 -9.68 3.64
N ALA A 428 -31.71 -8.93 4.59
CA ALA A 428 -32.99 -8.25 4.45
C ALA A 428 -33.05 -7.18 3.34
N LEU A 429 -31.90 -6.72 2.83
CA LEU A 429 -31.80 -5.74 1.76
C LEU A 429 -31.16 -6.33 0.48
N ALA A 430 -30.92 -7.64 0.42
CA ALA A 430 -30.22 -8.27 -0.69
C ALA A 430 -30.95 -8.17 -2.04
N ASN A 431 -32.27 -7.92 -2.03
CA ASN A 431 -33.09 -7.75 -3.23
C ASN A 431 -33.11 -6.31 -3.77
N GLN A 432 -32.48 -5.34 -3.09
CA GLN A 432 -32.49 -3.92 -3.48
C GLN A 432 -31.49 -3.58 -4.60
N ASN A 433 -30.82 -4.58 -5.19
CA ASN A 433 -29.82 -4.34 -6.22
C ASN A 433 -30.43 -3.73 -7.49
N GLY A 434 -30.28 -2.41 -7.67
CA GLY A 434 -30.86 -1.68 -8.80
C GLY A 434 -32.39 -1.63 -8.82
N GLN A 435 -33.06 -1.99 -7.72
CA GLN A 435 -34.50 -1.93 -7.57
C GLN A 435 -34.86 -0.77 -6.63
N VAL A 436 -35.77 0.11 -7.06
CA VAL A 436 -36.16 1.31 -6.30
C VAL A 436 -37.38 1.05 -5.41
N GLU A 437 -38.16 0.01 -5.72
CA GLU A 437 -39.34 -0.36 -4.95
C GLU A 437 -39.11 -1.66 -4.17
N PRO A 438 -39.47 -1.72 -2.87
CA PRO A 438 -39.52 -2.97 -2.14
C PRO A 438 -40.56 -3.90 -2.78
N ARG A 439 -40.14 -5.10 -3.21
CA ARG A 439 -41.08 -6.16 -3.59
C ARG A 439 -41.72 -6.80 -2.37
#